data_AF-A0A346QXP6-F1
#
_entry.id   AF-A0A346QXP6-F1
#
_cell.length_a   1.000
_cell.length_b   1.000
_cell.length_c   1.000
_cell.angle_alpha   90.00
_cell.angle_beta   90.00
_cell.angle_gamma   90.00
#
_symmetry.space_group_name_H-M   'P 1'
#
loop_
_entity.id
_entity.type
_entity.pdbx_description
1 polymer ?
#
loop_
_entity_poly.entity_id
_entity_poly.type
_entity_poly.pdbx_seq_one_letter_code
_entity_poly.pdbx_strand_id
1 'polypeptide(L)'
;MSVREPRLITEQGLDARIAAIAEPVIDDLGYQLVRVRVTGQNGCTVQIMAERPDGTMTVEGCEEISRALSPVLDVDDPVGDAYHLELSSPGIDRPLVRASDFERWSGHEAKVEMSVMHDGRKRFRGVLLGMRDGTAGIRIPDAKADAPDTFWLQIGDIAEARLVLTDDLIDAALRSGKVPGAEGHADN
;
A
#
# COMPACT_ATOMS: atom_id res chain seq x y z
N MET A 1 -7.44 -23.96 2.31
CA MET A 1 -6.26 -23.08 2.35
C MET A 1 -6.53 -21.95 1.38
N SER A 2 -6.86 -20.76 1.89
CA SER A 2 -6.94 -19.58 1.02
C SER A 2 -5.52 -19.30 0.56
N VAL A 3 -5.29 -19.30 -0.76
CA VAL A 3 -3.96 -19.01 -1.32
C VAL A 3 -3.68 -17.54 -1.03
N ARG A 4 -2.73 -17.29 -0.13
CA ARG A 4 -2.30 -15.92 0.23
C ARG A 4 -1.60 -15.32 -0.99
N GLU A 5 -2.10 -14.20 -1.49
CA GLU A 5 -1.44 -13.48 -2.59
C GLU A 5 -0.25 -12.69 -2.03
N PRO A 6 0.97 -12.91 -2.54
CA PRO A 6 2.17 -12.25 -2.03
C PRO A 6 2.18 -10.75 -2.39
N ARG A 7 2.75 -9.93 -1.51
CA ARG A 7 3.17 -8.57 -1.88
C ARG A 7 4.35 -8.68 -2.84
N LEU A 8 4.22 -8.02 -3.99
CA LEU A 8 5.22 -7.96 -5.06
C LEU A 8 6.03 -6.67 -5.02
N ILE A 9 5.49 -5.63 -4.38
CA ILE A 9 6.16 -4.37 -4.11
C ILE A 9 6.32 -4.27 -2.59
N THR A 10 7.55 -4.36 -2.12
CA THR A 10 7.87 -4.41 -0.70
C THR A 10 8.85 -3.31 -0.32
N GLU A 11 8.81 -2.95 0.96
CA GLU A 11 9.72 -1.99 1.55
C GLU A 11 11.16 -2.51 1.58
N GLN A 12 12.09 -1.64 1.98
CA GLN A 12 13.51 -1.95 2.12
C GLN A 12 14.02 -1.51 3.51
N GLY A 13 15.17 -2.04 3.93
CA GLY A 13 15.81 -1.62 5.17
C GLY A 13 15.00 -1.96 6.43
N LEU A 14 14.84 -0.98 7.33
CA LEU A 14 14.15 -1.16 8.60
C LEU A 14 12.67 -1.53 8.41
N ASP A 15 11.98 -0.83 7.51
CA ASP A 15 10.57 -1.07 7.19
C ASP A 15 10.35 -2.53 6.75
N ALA A 16 11.26 -3.07 5.92
CA ALA A 16 11.21 -4.47 5.48
C ALA A 16 11.44 -5.47 6.62
N ARG A 17 12.32 -5.15 7.58
CA ARG A 17 12.56 -6.00 8.77
C ARG A 17 11.31 -6.07 9.63
N ILE A 18 10.66 -4.93 9.87
CA ILE A 18 9.40 -4.86 10.64
C ILE A 18 8.29 -5.58 9.88
N ALA A 19 8.19 -5.40 8.56
CA ALA A 19 7.21 -6.09 7.74
C ALA A 19 7.36 -7.63 7.81
N ALA A 20 8.58 -8.15 7.77
CA ALA A 20 8.84 -9.60 7.87
C ALA A 20 8.39 -10.20 9.22
N ILE A 21 8.39 -9.40 10.29
CA ILE A 21 7.89 -9.78 11.62
C ILE A 21 6.36 -9.66 11.66
N ALA A 22 5.81 -8.58 11.12
CA ALA A 22 4.40 -8.26 11.24
C ALA A 22 3.49 -9.09 10.32
N GLU A 23 3.94 -9.38 9.10
CA GLU A 23 3.16 -10.08 8.08
C GLU A 23 2.60 -11.44 8.53
N PRO A 24 3.39 -12.37 9.14
CA PRO A 24 2.83 -13.64 9.60
C PRO A 24 1.77 -13.50 10.69
N VAL A 25 1.93 -12.53 11.62
CA VAL A 25 0.95 -12.28 12.69
C VAL A 25 -0.35 -11.73 12.10
N ILE A 26 -0.25 -10.76 11.20
CA ILE A 26 -1.40 -10.14 10.51
C ILE A 26 -2.16 -11.20 9.69
N ASP A 27 -1.41 -12.05 8.98
CA ASP A 27 -1.97 -13.13 8.17
C ASP A 27 -2.74 -14.17 9.00
N ASP A 28 -2.24 -14.53 10.18
CA ASP A 28 -2.86 -15.53 11.05
C ASP A 28 -4.17 -15.02 11.67
N LEU A 29 -4.34 -13.70 11.77
CA LEU A 29 -5.59 -13.03 12.13
C LEU A 29 -6.57 -12.90 10.94
N GLY A 30 -6.17 -13.33 9.74
CA GLY A 30 -7.00 -13.28 8.53
C GLY A 30 -7.01 -11.90 7.83
N TYR A 31 -6.02 -11.07 8.13
CA TYR A 31 -5.76 -9.81 7.46
C TYR A 31 -4.58 -9.97 6.48
N GLN A 32 -4.25 -8.90 5.78
CA GLN A 32 -3.14 -8.80 4.85
C GLN A 32 -2.38 -7.53 5.16
N LEU A 33 -1.06 -7.64 5.30
CA LEU A 33 -0.19 -6.48 5.37
C LEU A 33 -0.25 -5.72 4.04
N VAL A 34 -0.33 -4.39 4.09
CA VAL A 34 -0.31 -3.51 2.92
C VAL A 34 1.00 -2.75 2.88
N ARG A 35 1.35 -2.06 3.98
CA ARG A 35 2.58 -1.26 4.06
C ARG A 35 3.11 -1.21 5.49
N VAL A 36 4.43 -1.17 5.62
CA VAL A 36 5.11 -0.67 6.83
C VAL A 36 5.88 0.59 6.49
N ARG A 37 5.94 1.55 7.42
CA ARG A 37 6.77 2.73 7.26
C ARG A 37 7.26 3.24 8.60
N VAL A 38 8.57 3.41 8.75
CA VAL A 38 9.14 4.12 9.90
C VAL A 38 9.43 5.56 9.54
N THR A 39 9.00 6.49 10.39
CA THR A 39 9.20 7.93 10.20
C THR A 39 9.67 8.58 11.50
N GLY A 40 10.33 9.74 11.40
CA GLY A 40 10.68 10.56 12.56
C GLY A 40 9.52 11.37 13.15
N GLN A 41 8.27 11.12 12.72
CA GLN A 41 7.09 11.77 13.29
C GLN A 41 6.96 11.36 14.77
N ASN A 42 6.60 12.31 15.63
CA ASN A 42 6.47 12.10 17.07
C ASN A 42 7.72 11.46 17.71
N GLY A 43 8.92 11.81 17.23
CA GLY A 43 10.19 11.23 17.68
C GLY A 43 10.55 9.95 16.93
N CYS A 44 9.64 8.97 16.88
CA CYS A 44 9.72 7.81 15.99
C CYS A 44 8.32 7.19 15.88
N THR A 45 7.82 6.98 14.66
CA THR A 45 6.52 6.35 14.41
C THR A 45 6.69 5.18 13.47
N VAL A 46 6.22 4.01 13.90
CA VAL A 46 6.09 2.79 13.09
C VAL A 46 4.63 2.72 12.63
N GLN A 47 4.38 3.06 11.37
CA GLN A 47 3.06 2.96 10.76
C GLN A 47 2.92 1.62 10.04
N ILE A 48 1.87 0.88 10.35
CA ILE A 48 1.50 -0.37 9.70
C ILE A 48 0.12 -0.20 9.09
N MET A 49 -0.01 -0.49 7.80
CA MET A 49 -1.29 -0.54 7.10
C MET A 49 -1.66 -1.98 6.82
N ALA A 50 -2.87 -2.38 7.20
CA ALA A 50 -3.41 -3.71 6.95
C ALA A 50 -4.87 -3.64 6.50
N GLU A 51 -5.39 -4.72 5.95
CA GLU A 51 -6.81 -4.87 5.63
C GLU A 51 -7.18 -6.33 5.45
N ARG A 52 -8.47 -6.64 5.39
CA ARG A 52 -8.97 -7.95 4.95
C ARG A 52 -8.73 -8.13 3.45
N PRO A 53 -8.74 -9.37 2.92
CA PRO A 53 -8.61 -9.62 1.49
C PRO A 53 -9.63 -8.90 0.60
N ASP A 54 -10.82 -8.56 1.11
CA ASP A 54 -11.83 -7.76 0.40
C ASP A 54 -11.56 -6.23 0.44
N GLY A 55 -10.48 -5.83 1.11
CA GLY A 55 -10.05 -4.45 1.31
C GLY A 55 -10.80 -3.68 2.38
N THR A 56 -11.50 -4.38 3.30
CA THR A 56 -12.17 -3.77 4.45
C THR A 56 -11.29 -3.81 5.70
N MET A 57 -11.51 -2.87 6.62
CA MET A 57 -10.88 -2.83 7.93
C MET A 57 -11.83 -2.13 8.91
N THR A 58 -11.92 -2.63 10.14
CA THR A 58 -12.67 -1.98 11.23
C THR A 58 -11.70 -1.52 12.31
N VAL A 59 -12.14 -0.62 13.19
CA VAL A 59 -11.35 -0.15 14.32
C VAL A 59 -10.97 -1.31 15.24
N GLU A 60 -11.90 -2.23 15.48
CA GLU A 60 -11.65 -3.43 16.29
C GLU A 60 -10.59 -4.33 15.65
N GLY A 61 -10.57 -4.42 14.32
CA GLY A 61 -9.52 -5.14 13.59
C GLY A 61 -8.15 -4.49 13.75
N CYS A 62 -8.09 -3.16 13.77
CA CYS A 62 -6.86 -2.47 14.12
C CYS A 62 -6.43 -2.78 15.57
N GLU A 63 -7.34 -2.69 16.53
CA GLU A 63 -7.01 -3.02 17.92
C GLU A 63 -6.51 -4.46 18.08
N GLU A 64 -7.14 -5.42 17.39
CA GLU A 64 -6.78 -6.84 17.43
C GLU A 64 -5.34 -7.06 16.93
N ILE A 65 -5.02 -6.54 15.74
CA ILE A 65 -3.68 -6.63 15.16
C ILE A 65 -2.65 -5.92 16.06
N SER A 66 -2.96 -4.71 16.55
CA SER A 66 -2.06 -3.94 17.40
C SER A 66 -1.70 -4.71 18.67
N ARG A 67 -2.70 -5.27 19.37
CA ARG A 67 -2.47 -6.09 20.58
C ARG A 67 -1.67 -7.36 20.31
N ALA A 68 -1.85 -7.97 19.14
CA ALA A 68 -1.11 -9.17 18.76
C ALA A 68 0.35 -8.86 18.35
N LEU A 69 0.58 -7.73 17.68
CA LEU A 69 1.90 -7.33 17.18
C LEU A 69 2.81 -6.76 18.26
N SER A 70 2.28 -5.93 19.18
CA SER A 70 3.09 -5.27 20.21
C SER A 70 4.08 -6.21 20.93
N PRO A 71 3.65 -7.35 21.52
CA PRO A 71 4.60 -8.21 22.22
C PRO A 71 5.63 -8.87 21.30
N VAL A 72 5.30 -9.09 20.02
CA VAL A 72 6.24 -9.68 19.04
C VAL A 72 7.30 -8.64 18.66
N LEU A 73 6.90 -7.40 18.40
CA LEU A 73 7.81 -6.30 18.10
C LEU A 73 8.68 -5.93 19.31
N ASP A 74 8.16 -6.04 20.53
CA ASP A 74 8.93 -5.83 21.75
C ASP A 74 10.01 -6.90 21.98
N VAL A 75 9.77 -8.14 21.56
CA VAL A 75 10.73 -9.24 21.68
C VAL A 75 11.80 -9.17 20.60
N ASP A 76 11.42 -8.93 19.35
CA ASP A 76 12.36 -8.87 18.23
C ASP A 76 13.12 -7.53 18.17
N ASP A 77 12.56 -6.49 18.79
CA ASP A 77 13.07 -5.10 18.89
C ASP A 77 13.81 -4.62 17.62
N PRO A 78 13.13 -4.56 16.47
CA PRO A 78 13.78 -4.21 15.21
C PRO A 78 14.21 -2.73 15.16
N VAL A 79 13.57 -1.86 15.95
CA VAL A 79 13.79 -0.40 15.97
C VAL A 79 14.94 -0.05 16.93
N GLY A 80 15.03 -0.69 18.09
CA GLY A 80 16.10 -0.45 19.08
C GLY A 80 15.94 0.80 19.94
N ASP A 81 14.86 1.56 19.75
CA ASP A 81 14.53 2.80 20.47
C ASP A 81 13.01 2.88 20.69
N ALA A 82 12.56 3.79 21.57
CA ALA A 82 11.14 4.02 21.80
C ALA A 82 10.45 4.56 20.53
N TYR A 83 9.24 4.06 20.26
CA TYR A 83 8.45 4.45 19.09
C TYR A 83 6.95 4.48 19.40
N HIS A 84 6.20 5.19 18.56
CA HIS A 84 4.75 5.15 18.49
C HIS A 84 4.32 4.13 17.43
N LEU A 85 3.52 3.14 17.81
CA LEU A 85 2.90 2.21 16.85
C LEU A 85 1.57 2.79 16.37
N GLU A 86 1.47 2.99 15.06
CA GLU A 86 0.22 3.38 14.39
C GLU A 86 -0.25 2.24 13.50
N LEU A 87 -1.49 1.82 13.67
CA LEU A 87 -2.09 0.80 12.82
C LEU A 87 -3.36 1.34 12.18
N SER A 88 -3.42 1.24 10.85
CA SER A 88 -4.55 1.75 10.08
C SER A 88 -4.87 0.89 8.86
N SER A 89 -5.94 1.25 8.18
CA SER A 89 -6.19 0.79 6.81
C SER A 89 -5.57 1.76 5.81
N PRO A 90 -5.25 1.32 4.58
CA PRO A 90 -4.70 2.24 3.55
C PRO A 90 -5.71 3.29 3.07
N GLY A 91 -7.02 3.06 3.20
CA GLY A 91 -8.05 3.98 2.72
C GLY A 91 -7.87 4.40 1.25
N ILE A 92 -7.85 5.72 1.01
CA ILE A 92 -7.62 6.37 -0.29
C ILE A 92 -6.15 6.69 -0.58
N ASP A 93 -5.27 6.81 0.43
CA ASP A 93 -3.81 6.96 0.27
C ASP A 93 -3.19 5.58 0.08
N ARG A 94 -3.73 4.85 -0.89
CA ARG A 94 -3.57 3.41 -1.01
C ARG A 94 -2.30 3.05 -1.78
N PRO A 95 -1.32 2.37 -1.16
CA PRO A 95 -0.28 1.67 -1.88
C PRO A 95 -0.87 0.49 -2.67
N LEU A 96 -0.33 0.25 -3.86
CA LEU A 96 -0.65 -0.92 -4.67
C LEU A 96 0.56 -1.84 -4.57
N VAL A 97 0.39 -3.00 -3.93
CA VAL A 97 1.52 -3.89 -3.60
C VAL A 97 1.32 -5.31 -4.12
N ARG A 98 0.11 -5.68 -4.55
CA ARG A 98 -0.25 -6.99 -5.11
C ARG A 98 -0.80 -6.85 -6.53
N ALA A 99 -0.85 -7.94 -7.29
CA ALA A 99 -1.45 -7.94 -8.62
C ALA A 99 -2.95 -7.61 -8.55
N SER A 100 -3.65 -8.15 -7.55
CA SER A 100 -5.07 -7.85 -7.33
C SER A 100 -5.37 -6.39 -7.01
N ASP A 101 -4.41 -5.63 -6.49
CA ASP A 101 -4.58 -4.20 -6.27
C ASP A 101 -4.72 -3.45 -7.60
N PHE A 102 -3.86 -3.76 -8.57
CA PHE A 102 -3.93 -3.16 -9.90
C PHE A 102 -5.20 -3.53 -10.65
N GLU A 103 -5.69 -4.78 -10.48
CA GLU A 103 -6.98 -5.21 -11.03
C GLU A 103 -8.14 -4.44 -10.39
N ARG A 104 -8.23 -4.46 -9.06
CA ARG A 104 -9.31 -3.86 -8.27
C ARG A 104 -9.49 -2.37 -8.55
N TRP A 105 -8.38 -1.66 -8.74
CA TRP A 105 -8.38 -0.21 -8.90
C TRP A 105 -8.21 0.25 -10.35
N SER A 106 -8.39 -0.65 -11.32
CA SER A 106 -8.50 -0.31 -12.74
C SER A 106 -9.49 0.85 -12.96
N GLY A 107 -9.15 1.75 -13.88
CA GLY A 107 -9.92 2.97 -14.14
C GLY A 107 -9.61 4.15 -13.23
N HIS A 108 -8.87 3.96 -12.14
CA HIS A 108 -8.42 5.07 -11.26
C HIS A 108 -7.02 5.54 -11.63
N GLU A 109 -6.72 6.79 -11.29
CA GLU A 109 -5.40 7.36 -11.48
C GLU A 109 -4.42 6.87 -10.41
N ALA A 110 -3.21 6.50 -10.84
CA ALA A 110 -2.12 6.06 -9.99
C ALA A 110 -0.79 6.70 -10.39
N LYS A 111 0.13 6.73 -9.44
CA LYS A 111 1.56 6.99 -9.67
C LYS A 111 2.32 5.70 -9.48
N VAL A 112 3.23 5.41 -10.42
CA VAL A 112 4.12 4.25 -10.38
C VAL A 112 5.56 4.73 -10.56
N GLU A 113 6.44 4.29 -9.67
CA GLU A 113 7.89 4.47 -9.76
C GLU A 113 8.56 3.11 -9.93
N MET A 114 9.35 2.98 -10.99
CA MET A 114 10.10 1.76 -11.33
C MET A 114 11.47 1.76 -10.65
N SER A 115 11.93 0.60 -10.20
CA SER A 115 13.29 0.39 -9.70
C SER A 115 14.31 0.51 -10.83
N VAL A 116 13.98 -0.03 -12.00
CA VAL A 116 14.75 0.02 -13.26
C VAL A 116 14.06 0.91 -14.31
N MET A 117 14.81 1.41 -15.29
CA MET A 117 14.20 2.21 -16.36
C MET A 117 13.30 1.34 -17.24
N HIS A 118 12.07 1.80 -17.49
CA HIS A 118 11.16 1.23 -18.49
C HIS A 118 10.97 2.29 -19.58
N ASP A 119 11.31 1.97 -20.83
CA ASP A 119 11.26 2.91 -21.96
C ASP A 119 11.91 4.27 -21.67
N GLY A 120 13.07 4.25 -21.01
CA GLY A 120 13.86 5.45 -20.69
C GLY A 120 13.27 6.33 -19.58
N ARG A 121 12.21 5.89 -18.89
CA ARG A 121 11.58 6.62 -17.78
C ARG A 121 11.43 5.73 -16.55
N LYS A 122 11.43 6.36 -15.36
CA LYS A 122 11.16 5.68 -14.09
C LYS A 122 9.78 5.96 -13.52
N ARG A 123 9.17 7.08 -13.88
CA ARG A 123 7.93 7.56 -13.25
C ARG A 123 6.79 7.61 -14.24
N PHE A 124 5.66 7.08 -13.82
CA PHE A 124 4.41 7.02 -14.57
C PHE A 124 3.30 7.60 -13.70
N ARG A 125 2.40 8.37 -14.32
CA ARG A 125 1.21 8.91 -13.69
C ARG A 125 0.10 8.85 -14.71
N GLY A 126 -0.97 8.13 -14.41
CA GLY A 126 -2.05 7.88 -15.35
C GLY A 126 -3.06 6.88 -14.83
N VAL A 127 -3.98 6.48 -15.69
CA VAL A 127 -5.11 5.61 -15.37
C VAL A 127 -4.67 4.15 -15.43
N LEU A 128 -4.94 3.39 -14.37
CA LEU A 128 -4.69 1.95 -14.32
C LEU A 128 -5.60 1.19 -15.30
N LEU A 129 -5.04 0.16 -15.94
CA LEU A 129 -5.73 -0.70 -16.89
C LEU A 129 -5.91 -2.15 -16.41
N GLY A 130 -5.43 -2.47 -15.20
CA GLY A 130 -5.42 -3.83 -14.64
C GLY A 130 -4.10 -4.56 -14.87
N MET A 131 -4.12 -5.88 -14.73
CA MET A 131 -2.96 -6.73 -14.94
C MET A 131 -3.07 -7.54 -16.24
N ARG A 132 -1.92 -7.81 -16.84
CA ARG A 132 -1.79 -8.74 -17.96
C ARG A 132 -0.41 -9.38 -17.93
N ASP A 133 -0.35 -10.71 -17.94
CA ASP A 133 0.91 -11.45 -18.13
C ASP A 133 2.05 -10.99 -17.17
N GLY A 134 1.72 -10.69 -15.91
CA GLY A 134 2.69 -10.20 -14.90
C GLY A 134 3.02 -8.70 -14.98
N THR A 135 2.36 -7.96 -15.87
CA THR A 135 2.52 -6.51 -16.03
C THR A 135 1.29 -5.73 -15.57
N ALA A 136 1.52 -4.58 -14.94
CA ALA A 136 0.49 -3.60 -14.61
C ALA A 136 0.36 -2.56 -15.75
N GLY A 137 -0.84 -2.38 -16.28
CA GLY A 137 -1.10 -1.42 -17.35
C GLY A 137 -1.36 -0.02 -16.81
N ILE A 138 -0.74 1.00 -17.41
CA ILE A 138 -1.02 2.40 -17.12
C ILE A 138 -1.15 3.21 -18.41
N ARG A 139 -2.23 3.98 -18.53
CA ARG A 139 -2.48 4.93 -19.63
C ARG A 139 -2.25 6.35 -19.16
N ILE A 140 -1.31 7.05 -19.77
CA ILE A 140 -0.97 8.45 -19.52
C ILE A 140 -1.97 9.35 -20.26
N PRO A 141 -2.81 10.12 -19.53
CA PRO A 141 -3.63 11.14 -20.16
C PRO A 141 -2.75 12.17 -20.87
N ASP A 142 -3.21 12.69 -22.00
CA ASP A 142 -2.56 13.78 -22.73
C ASP A 142 -1.10 13.50 -23.15
N ALA A 143 -0.78 12.23 -23.44
CA ALA A 143 0.49 11.88 -24.09
C ALA A 143 0.64 12.67 -25.40
N LYS A 144 1.88 13.07 -25.73
CA LYS A 144 2.17 13.73 -27.00
C LYS A 144 1.78 12.80 -28.16
N ALA A 145 1.34 13.38 -29.27
CA ALA A 145 0.87 12.61 -30.43
C ALA A 145 1.91 11.63 -31.01
N ASP A 146 3.19 11.89 -30.78
CA ASP A 146 4.34 11.08 -31.20
C ASP A 146 4.87 10.14 -30.11
N ALA A 147 4.22 10.07 -28.94
CA ALA A 147 4.61 9.25 -27.81
C ALA A 147 3.56 8.16 -27.51
N PRO A 148 3.97 6.98 -27.04
CA PRO A 148 3.01 5.99 -26.54
C PRO A 148 2.27 6.54 -25.33
N ASP A 149 0.95 6.33 -25.30
CA ASP A 149 0.10 6.70 -24.18
C ASP A 149 -0.08 5.56 -23.17
N THR A 150 0.23 4.32 -23.56
CA THR A 150 -0.03 3.12 -22.77
C THR A 150 1.25 2.34 -22.52
N PHE A 151 1.47 1.96 -21.26
CA PHE A 151 2.66 1.24 -20.82
C PHE A 151 2.26 0.03 -19.97
N TRP A 152 2.96 -1.09 -20.16
CA TRP A 152 2.76 -2.33 -19.40
C TRP A 152 4.03 -2.60 -18.59
N LEU A 153 3.93 -2.34 -17.29
CA LEU A 153 5.07 -2.29 -16.36
C LEU A 153 5.21 -3.63 -15.64
N GLN A 154 6.38 -4.27 -15.71
CA GLN A 154 6.65 -5.49 -14.95
C GLN A 154 6.47 -5.22 -13.45
N ILE A 155 5.55 -5.92 -12.80
CA ILE A 155 5.20 -5.61 -11.40
C ILE A 155 6.36 -5.80 -10.44
N GLY A 156 7.23 -6.79 -10.70
CA GLY A 156 8.44 -7.01 -9.90
C GLY A 156 9.51 -5.93 -10.07
N ASP A 157 9.41 -5.11 -11.10
CA ASP A 157 10.29 -3.97 -11.33
C ASP A 157 9.71 -2.65 -10.78
N ILE A 158 8.52 -2.67 -10.18
CA ILE A 158 7.91 -1.52 -9.53
C ILE A 158 8.52 -1.35 -8.14
N ALA A 159 9.07 -0.17 -7.86
CA ALA A 159 9.58 0.21 -6.55
C ALA A 159 8.48 0.78 -5.65
N GLU A 160 7.57 1.57 -6.21
CA GLU A 160 6.45 2.16 -5.49
C GLU A 160 5.26 2.32 -6.44
N ALA A 161 4.05 2.00 -5.98
CA ALA A 161 2.82 2.35 -6.67
C ALA A 161 1.76 2.78 -5.66
N ARG A 162 1.00 3.82 -6.00
CA ARG A 162 -0.11 4.31 -5.16
C ARG A 162 -1.18 5.03 -5.98
N LEU A 163 -2.40 5.02 -5.46
CA LEU A 163 -3.49 5.82 -6.03
C LEU A 163 -3.20 7.32 -5.90
N VAL A 164 -3.70 8.08 -6.87
CA VAL A 164 -3.73 9.54 -6.82
C VAL A 164 -5.09 9.96 -6.29
N LEU A 165 -5.08 10.89 -5.33
CA LEU A 165 -6.30 11.48 -4.83
C LEU A 165 -6.94 12.37 -5.90
N THR A 166 -7.98 11.86 -6.54
CA THR A 166 -8.83 12.56 -7.51
C THR A 166 -10.26 12.66 -6.99
N ASP A 167 -11.05 13.57 -7.54
CA ASP A 167 -12.48 13.70 -7.18
C ASP A 167 -13.23 12.38 -7.43
N ASP A 168 -12.95 11.73 -8.58
CA ASP A 168 -13.52 10.41 -8.91
C ASP A 168 -13.20 9.34 -7.84
N LEU A 169 -11.96 9.35 -7.30
CA LEU A 169 -11.55 8.44 -6.24
C LEU A 169 -12.27 8.75 -4.92
N ILE A 170 -12.40 10.03 -4.56
CA ILE A 170 -13.13 10.46 -3.36
C ILE A 170 -14.57 10.01 -3.44
N ASP A 171 -15.22 10.24 -4.57
CA ASP A 171 -16.60 9.85 -4.83
C ASP A 171 -16.80 8.33 -4.76
N ALA A 172 -15.87 7.56 -5.33
CA ALA A 172 -15.90 6.10 -5.24
C ALA A 172 -15.71 5.60 -3.79
N ALA A 173 -14.83 6.25 -3.04
CA ALA A 173 -14.55 5.93 -1.64
C ALA A 173 -15.80 6.20 -0.75
N LEU A 174 -16.44 7.36 -0.92
CA LEU A 174 -17.69 7.71 -0.24
C LEU A 174 -18.83 6.73 -0.55
N ARG A 175 -18.98 6.29 -1.80
CA ARG A 175 -19.99 5.29 -2.19
C ARG A 175 -19.75 3.91 -1.58
N SER A 176 -18.49 3.54 -1.36
CA SER A 176 -18.09 2.23 -0.83
C SER A 176 -17.99 2.20 0.70
N GLY A 177 -18.23 3.32 1.38
CA GLY A 177 -18.05 3.45 2.83
C GLY A 177 -16.58 3.47 3.28
N LYS A 178 -15.63 3.52 2.35
CA LYS A 178 -14.20 3.68 2.63
C LYS A 178 -13.91 5.17 2.79
N VAL A 179 -13.86 5.66 4.02
CA VAL A 179 -13.70 7.09 4.28
C VAL A 179 -12.28 7.56 3.90
N PRO A 180 -12.13 8.74 3.27
CA PRO A 180 -10.85 9.42 3.10
C PRO A 180 -10.07 9.52 4.42
N GLY A 181 -8.76 9.22 4.39
CA GLY A 181 -7.90 9.25 5.57
C GLY A 181 -8.08 10.52 6.39
N ALA A 182 -8.63 10.35 7.59
CA ALA A 182 -8.78 11.39 8.59
C ALA A 182 -8.44 10.80 9.96
N GLU A 183 -7.16 10.47 10.16
CA GLU A 183 -6.59 10.36 11.51
C GLU A 183 -5.30 11.19 11.55
N GLY A 184 -5.49 12.49 11.33
CA GLY A 184 -4.61 13.51 11.89
C GLY A 184 -5.10 13.80 13.30
N HIS A 185 -4.35 13.30 14.27
CA HIS A 185 -4.12 13.88 15.60
C HIS A 185 -5.09 15.01 16.01
N ALA A 186 -6.08 14.68 16.83
CA ALA A 186 -6.71 15.66 17.71
C ALA A 186 -6.00 15.56 19.07
N ASP A 187 -5.17 16.57 19.35
CA ASP A 187 -4.56 16.85 20.64
C ASP A 187 -5.59 16.76 21.79
N ASN A 188 -5.17 16.16 22.91
CA ASN A 188 -5.64 16.55 24.23
C ASN A 188 -4.44 16.78 25.16
#